data_AF-A0A2T1EIW4-F1
#
_entry.id   AF-A0A2T1EIW4-F1
#
_cell.length_a   1.000
_cell.length_b   1.000
_cell.length_c   1.000
_cell.angle_alpha   90.00
_cell.angle_beta   90.00
_cell.angle_gamma   90.00
#
_symmetry.space_group_name_H-M   'P 1'
#
loop_
_entity.id
_entity.type
_entity.pdbx_description
1 polymer ?
#
loop_
_entity_poly.entity_id
_entity_poly.type
_entity_poly.pdbx_seq_one_letter_code
_entity_poly.pdbx_strand_id
1 'polypeptide(L)'
;MPKNKKEERFGKQPPRHSFFLNPYTDARFTRCPKCDAQTKQRKLPLFIFVSPAVPIALNKTCRYCPACDLLIAHKDQLDALLAAMFTQSRQPAMVGNDYFVVGTVDRANWKEGKPVKHVDELRAIVHDFKKVLDFELQPYGWMKE
;
A
#
# COMPACT_ATOMS: atom_id res chain seq x y z
N MET A 1 0.82 34.24 -9.72
CA MET A 1 1.28 32.91 -10.18
C MET A 1 1.68 32.11 -8.95
N PRO A 2 0.88 31.14 -8.45
CA PRO A 2 1.31 30.36 -7.30
C PRO A 2 2.37 29.35 -7.78
N LYS A 3 3.54 29.37 -7.12
CA LYS A 3 4.64 28.44 -7.35
C LYS A 3 4.13 27.02 -7.08
N ASN A 4 4.16 26.17 -8.10
CA ASN A 4 3.76 24.77 -8.01
C ASN A 4 4.70 24.08 -6.99
N LYS A 5 4.18 23.83 -5.78
CA LYS A 5 4.89 23.12 -4.72
C LYS A 5 5.08 21.69 -5.24
N LYS A 6 6.29 21.34 -5.72
CA LYS A 6 6.60 19.95 -6.09
C LYS A 6 6.29 19.12 -4.85
N GLU A 7 5.27 18.28 -4.92
CA GLU A 7 5.00 17.29 -3.87
C GLU A 7 6.30 16.53 -3.62
N GLU A 8 6.76 16.54 -2.36
CA GLU A 8 7.92 15.77 -1.93
C GLU A 8 7.61 14.29 -2.13
N ARG A 9 8.09 13.74 -3.25
CA ARG A 9 7.95 12.34 -3.62
C ARG A 9 9.19 11.57 -3.20
N PHE A 10 8.99 10.39 -2.63
CA PHE A 10 10.05 9.46 -2.35
C PHE A 10 10.58 8.89 -3.66
N GLY A 11 9.73 8.26 -4.46
CA GLY A 11 10.07 7.66 -5.73
C GLY A 11 10.46 8.66 -6.82
N LYS A 12 11.38 8.25 -7.69
CA LYS A 12 11.75 8.94 -8.94
C LYS A 12 10.88 8.49 -10.11
N GLN A 13 10.14 7.39 -9.97
CA GLN A 13 9.22 6.92 -11.01
C GLN A 13 7.89 7.70 -10.99
N PRO A 14 7.15 7.71 -12.12
CA PRO A 14 5.83 8.32 -12.16
C PRO A 14 4.89 7.69 -11.12
N PRO A 15 4.16 8.49 -10.31
CA PRO A 15 3.23 7.96 -9.32
C PRO A 15 2.12 7.12 -9.95
N ARG A 16 1.71 6.06 -9.25
CA ARG A 16 0.68 5.12 -9.70
C ARG A 16 -0.35 4.90 -8.62
N HIS A 17 -1.61 4.75 -9.05
CA HIS A 17 -2.76 4.42 -8.21
C HIS A 17 -3.07 5.44 -7.11
N SER A 18 -4.36 5.58 -6.79
CA SER A 18 -4.76 6.06 -5.46
C SER A 18 -4.69 4.88 -4.51
N PHE A 19 -4.42 5.10 -3.23
CA PHE A 19 -4.24 4.03 -2.27
C PHE A 19 -5.12 4.22 -1.04
N PHE A 20 -5.67 3.11 -0.55
CA PHE A 20 -6.36 3.04 0.74
C PHE A 20 -5.86 1.81 1.50
N LEU A 21 -5.39 2.04 2.72
CA LEU A 21 -5.08 0.97 3.66
C LEU A 21 -6.34 0.71 4.49
N ASN A 22 -7.07 -0.33 4.14
CA ASN A 22 -8.32 -0.67 4.78
C ASN A 22 -8.09 -1.22 6.21
N PRO A 23 -8.56 -0.52 7.25
CA PRO A 23 -8.44 -0.98 8.64
C PRO A 23 -9.53 -2.01 9.03
N TYR A 24 -10.60 -2.13 8.24
CA TYR A 24 -11.76 -2.94 8.55
C TYR A 24 -11.56 -4.39 8.11
N THR A 25 -11.68 -5.32 9.07
CA THR A 25 -11.44 -6.76 8.87
C THR A 25 -12.61 -7.47 8.19
N ASP A 26 -13.82 -6.94 8.34
CA ASP A 26 -15.08 -7.44 7.80
C ASP A 26 -15.39 -6.86 6.40
N ALA A 27 -14.99 -5.62 6.12
CA ALA A 27 -15.20 -5.00 4.82
C ALA A 27 -14.17 -5.46 3.78
N ARG A 28 -14.59 -6.31 2.82
CA ARG A 28 -13.72 -6.85 1.76
C ARG A 28 -13.63 -5.99 0.49
N PHE A 29 -14.33 -4.85 0.45
CA PHE A 29 -14.34 -3.89 -0.66
C PHE A 29 -14.44 -4.55 -2.05
N THR A 30 -15.39 -5.47 -2.22
CA THR A 30 -15.76 -6.07 -3.52
C THR A 30 -16.33 -5.02 -4.48
N ARG A 31 -16.84 -3.91 -3.94
CA ARG A 31 -17.22 -2.69 -4.65
C ARG A 31 -16.36 -1.52 -4.21
N CYS A 32 -16.10 -0.60 -5.14
CA CYS A 32 -15.24 0.55 -4.91
C CYS A 32 -15.95 1.56 -4.00
N PRO A 33 -15.35 2.01 -2.90
CA PRO A 33 -15.99 2.97 -2.00
C PRO A 33 -16.16 4.36 -2.62
N LYS A 34 -15.51 4.64 -3.75
CA LYS A 34 -15.56 5.94 -4.43
C LYS A 34 -16.59 6.01 -5.56
N CYS A 35 -16.78 4.93 -6.32
CA CYS A 35 -17.63 4.92 -7.52
C CYS A 35 -18.58 3.73 -7.59
N ASP A 36 -18.59 2.87 -6.57
CA ASP A 36 -19.41 1.68 -6.48
C ASP A 36 -19.20 0.62 -7.59
N ALA A 37 -18.22 0.81 -8.49
CA ALA A 37 -17.85 -0.17 -9.50
C ALA A 37 -17.23 -1.43 -8.87
N GLN A 38 -17.36 -2.57 -9.55
CA GLN A 38 -16.74 -3.82 -9.11
C GLN A 38 -15.22 -3.70 -9.04
N THR A 39 -14.64 -4.14 -7.91
CA THR A 39 -13.19 -4.22 -7.76
C THR A 39 -12.69 -5.59 -8.20
N LYS A 40 -11.49 -5.62 -8.78
CA LYS A 40 -10.80 -6.83 -9.18
C LYS A 40 -9.73 -7.18 -8.15
N GLN A 41 -9.29 -8.43 -8.11
CA GLN A 41 -8.09 -8.78 -7.38
C GLN A 41 -6.87 -8.53 -8.26
N ARG A 42 -5.85 -7.87 -7.73
CA ARG A 42 -4.59 -7.63 -8.42
C ARG A 42 -3.45 -7.92 -7.46
N LYS A 43 -2.52 -8.77 -7.90
CA LYS A 43 -1.28 -9.05 -7.18
C LYS A 43 -0.20 -8.08 -7.63
N LEU A 44 0.37 -7.33 -6.69
CA LEU A 44 1.46 -6.41 -6.99
C LEU A 44 2.42 -6.25 -5.80
N PRO A 45 3.69 -5.92 -6.06
CA PRO A 45 4.64 -5.54 -5.02
C PRO A 45 4.30 -4.18 -4.39
N LEU A 46 4.05 -4.18 -3.08
CA LEU A 46 3.93 -2.99 -2.25
C LEU A 46 5.30 -2.66 -1.65
N PHE A 47 5.67 -1.38 -1.66
CA PHE A 47 6.87 -0.88 -1.00
C PHE A 47 6.51 -0.26 0.35
N ILE A 48 7.08 -0.80 1.41
CA ILE A 48 6.68 -0.55 2.80
C ILE A 48 7.93 -0.21 3.61
N PHE A 49 7.87 0.85 4.41
CA PHE A 49 8.85 1.11 5.46
C PHE A 49 8.28 0.65 6.79
N VAL A 50 8.98 -0.23 7.51
CA VAL A 50 8.67 -0.59 8.89
C VAL A 50 9.66 0.12 9.81
N SER A 51 9.17 0.82 10.85
CA SER A 51 10.02 1.49 11.83
C SER A 51 10.91 0.48 12.57
N PRO A 52 12.22 0.72 12.76
CA PRO A 52 12.96 1.97 12.55
C PRO A 52 13.72 2.08 11.20
N ALA A 53 13.10 1.69 10.08
CA ALA A 53 13.51 1.90 8.67
C ALA A 53 13.98 0.65 7.90
N VAL A 54 13.28 -0.48 8.05
CA VAL A 54 13.48 -1.63 7.16
C VAL A 54 12.61 -1.47 5.92
N PRO A 55 13.19 -1.23 4.72
CA PRO A 55 12.43 -1.21 3.47
C PRO A 55 12.08 -2.65 3.05
N ILE A 56 10.80 -2.89 2.82
CA ILE A 56 10.26 -4.19 2.43
C ILE A 56 9.46 -4.03 1.14
N ALA A 57 9.77 -4.87 0.16
CA ALA A 57 8.97 -5.02 -1.05
C ALA A 57 8.19 -6.34 -0.99
N LEU A 58 6.90 -6.26 -0.67
CA LEU A 58 6.05 -7.43 -0.45
C LEU A 58 5.02 -7.58 -1.56
N ASN A 59 5.01 -8.73 -2.22
CA ASN A 59 4.04 -9.01 -3.28
C ASN A 59 2.69 -9.46 -2.69
N LYS A 60 1.73 -8.53 -2.67
CA LYS A 60 0.43 -8.68 -2.03
C LYS A 60 -0.70 -8.71 -3.04
N THR A 61 -1.70 -9.56 -2.80
CA THR A 61 -2.98 -9.48 -3.51
C THR A 61 -3.85 -8.40 -2.86
N CYS A 62 -4.23 -7.40 -3.63
CA CYS A 62 -5.03 -6.24 -3.22
C CYS A 62 -6.33 -6.17 -4.03
N ARG A 63 -7.31 -5.40 -3.58
CA ARG A 63 -8.46 -5.00 -4.40
C ARG A 63 -8.07 -3.80 -5.26
N TYR A 64 -8.51 -3.80 -6.51
CA TYR A 64 -8.20 -2.76 -7.49
C TYR A 64 -9.46 -2.34 -8.24
N CYS A 65 -9.75 -1.04 -8.23
CA CYS A 65 -10.80 -0.45 -9.04
C CYS A 65 -10.20 0.14 -10.33
N PRO A 66 -10.53 -0.40 -11.52
CA PRO A 66 -10.02 0.14 -12.78
C PRO A 66 -10.59 1.52 -13.12
N ALA A 67 -11.83 1.83 -12.69
CA ALA A 67 -12.47 3.10 -12.99
C ALA A 67 -11.85 4.28 -12.22
N CYS A 68 -11.50 4.08 -10.95
CA CYS A 68 -10.90 5.13 -10.11
C CYS A 68 -9.36 5.05 -10.04
N ASP A 69 -8.76 4.02 -10.62
CA ASP A 69 -7.36 3.67 -10.39
C ASP A 69 -7.03 3.54 -8.88
N LEU A 70 -7.96 2.97 -8.10
CA LEU A 70 -7.86 2.86 -6.65
C LEU A 70 -7.37 1.46 -6.26
N LEU A 71 -6.29 1.42 -5.49
CA LEU A 71 -5.73 0.23 -4.89
C LEU A 71 -6.08 0.18 -3.41
N ILE A 72 -6.61 -0.95 -2.95
CA ILE A 72 -7.03 -1.16 -1.57
C ILE A 72 -6.26 -2.37 -1.02
N ALA A 73 -5.40 -2.11 -0.02
CA ALA A 73 -4.73 -3.15 0.74
C ALA A 73 -5.44 -3.36 2.07
N HIS A 74 -5.56 -4.62 2.50
CA HIS A 74 -6.18 -4.98 3.77
C HIS A 74 -5.13 -5.00 4.87
N LYS A 75 -5.33 -4.20 5.93
CA LYS A 75 -4.38 -4.03 7.02
C LYS A 75 -4.14 -5.35 7.78
N ASP A 76 -5.20 -6.05 8.16
CA ASP A 76 -5.14 -7.38 8.81
C ASP A 76 -4.25 -8.37 8.06
N GLN A 77 -4.43 -8.44 6.74
CA GLN A 77 -3.64 -9.33 5.88
C GLN A 77 -2.19 -8.86 5.72
N LEU A 78 -1.95 -7.55 5.77
CA LEU A 78 -0.61 -7.00 5.68
C LEU A 78 0.16 -7.22 6.97
N ASP A 79 -0.47 -6.98 8.12
CA ASP A 79 0.07 -7.20 9.45
C ASP A 79 0.46 -8.68 9.65
N ALA A 80 -0.42 -9.61 9.23
CA ALA A 80 -0.14 -11.05 9.29
C ALA A 80 1.08 -11.46 8.45
N LEU A 81 1.23 -10.87 7.25
CA LEU A 81 2.37 -11.17 6.37
C LEU A 81 3.67 -10.58 6.92
N LEU A 82 3.63 -9.35 7.45
CA LEU A 82 4.80 -8.71 8.07
C LEU A 82 5.24 -9.50 9.31
N ALA A 83 4.29 -9.88 10.19
CA ALA A 83 4.58 -10.69 11.36
C ALA A 83 5.24 -12.02 10.98
N ALA A 84 4.66 -12.76 10.02
CA ALA A 84 5.23 -14.02 9.55
C ALA A 84 6.65 -13.86 8.99
N MET A 85 6.89 -12.82 8.18
CA MET A 85 8.19 -12.53 7.59
C MET A 85 9.26 -12.20 8.65
N PHE A 86 8.93 -11.38 9.66
CA PHE A 86 9.86 -11.02 10.73
C PHE A 86 10.15 -12.19 11.68
N THR A 87 9.15 -13.01 11.99
CA THR A 87 9.36 -14.26 12.73
C THR A 87 10.31 -15.19 11.99
N GLN A 88 10.12 -15.38 10.67
CA GLN A 88 11.00 -16.21 9.84
C GLN A 88 12.42 -15.64 9.74
N SER A 89 12.56 -14.31 9.67
CA SER A 89 13.85 -13.63 9.55
C SER A 89 14.59 -13.48 10.88
N ARG A 90 14.07 -14.09 11.96
CA ARG A 90 14.60 -14.00 13.34
C ARG A 90 14.71 -12.57 13.87
N GLN A 91 13.77 -11.71 13.49
CA GLN A 91 13.66 -10.32 13.98
C GLN A 91 12.31 -10.10 14.69
N PRO A 92 12.01 -10.83 15.78
CA PRO A 92 10.72 -10.72 16.46
C PRO A 92 10.44 -9.32 17.03
N ALA A 93 11.49 -8.54 17.33
CA ALA A 93 11.38 -7.15 17.80
C ALA A 93 10.74 -6.18 16.78
N MET A 94 10.60 -6.60 15.52
CA MET A 94 9.94 -5.82 14.46
C MET A 94 8.44 -6.11 14.34
N VAL A 95 7.94 -7.15 15.01
CA VAL A 95 6.53 -7.53 14.97
C VAL A 95 5.71 -6.53 15.79
N GLY A 96 4.71 -5.92 15.16
CA GLY A 96 3.85 -4.92 15.79
C GLY A 96 4.36 -3.47 15.66
N ASN A 97 5.50 -3.26 14.99
CA ASN A 97 5.98 -1.91 14.72
C ASN A 97 5.11 -1.19 13.69
N ASP A 98 5.06 0.14 13.81
CA ASP A 98 4.41 0.99 12.83
C ASP A 98 5.08 0.86 11.46
N TYR A 99 4.25 0.91 10.42
CA TYR A 99 4.71 0.87 9.04
C TYR A 99 3.96 1.84 8.17
N PHE A 100 4.62 2.23 7.07
CA PHE A 100 4.07 3.12 6.07
C PHE A 100 4.19 2.49 4.69
N VAL A 101 3.08 2.44 3.96
CA VAL A 101 3.07 1.98 2.56
C VAL A 101 3.30 3.20 1.66
N VAL A 102 4.49 3.28 1.08
CA VAL A 102 4.90 4.43 0.27
C VAL A 102 4.32 4.37 -1.14
N GLY A 103 4.26 3.15 -1.69
CA GLY A 103 3.95 2.98 -3.10
C GLY A 103 4.07 1.55 -3.57
N THR A 104 4.36 1.43 -4.86
CA THR A 104 4.46 0.15 -5.57
C THR A 104 5.78 0.05 -6.30
N VAL A 105 6.27 -1.16 -6.53
CA VAL A 105 7.42 -1.40 -7.42
C VAL A 105 7.01 -2.30 -8.57
N ASP A 106 7.69 -2.15 -9.70
CA ASP A 106 7.47 -3.02 -10.84
C ASP A 106 7.79 -4.49 -10.49
N ARG A 107 7.01 -5.41 -11.06
CA ARG A 107 7.19 -6.84 -10.82
C ARG A 107 8.56 -7.35 -11.28
N ALA A 108 9.13 -6.74 -12.32
CA ALA A 108 10.48 -7.05 -12.79
C ALA A 108 11.52 -6.72 -11.70
N ASN A 109 11.50 -5.48 -11.22
CA ASN A 109 12.39 -5.00 -10.15
C ASN A 109 12.23 -5.83 -8.86
N TRP A 110 11.01 -6.21 -8.50
CA TRP A 110 10.76 -7.08 -7.34
C TRP A 110 11.34 -8.49 -7.52
N LYS A 111 11.23 -9.07 -8.72
CA LYS A 111 11.75 -10.41 -9.02
C LYS A 111 13.28 -10.48 -9.04
N GLU A 112 13.95 -9.40 -9.40
CA GLU A 112 15.41 -9.36 -9.40
C GLU A 112 16.00 -9.57 -8.00
N GLY A 113 15.24 -9.26 -6.94
CA GLY A 113 15.58 -9.61 -5.55
C GLY A 113 16.91 -9.05 -5.05
N LYS A 114 17.49 -8.07 -5.76
CA LYS A 114 18.80 -7.51 -5.42
C LYS A 114 18.68 -6.75 -4.09
N PRO A 115 19.56 -7.03 -3.11
CA PRO A 115 19.64 -6.22 -1.91
C PRO A 115 20.04 -4.80 -2.31
N VAL A 116 19.10 -3.88 -2.18
CA VAL A 116 19.30 -2.48 -2.54
C VAL A 116 20.09 -1.82 -1.41
N LYS A 117 21.29 -1.33 -1.71
CA LYS A 117 22.23 -0.85 -0.68
C LYS A 117 22.04 0.63 -0.37
N HIS A 118 21.51 1.39 -1.33
CA HIS A 118 21.37 2.83 -1.23
C HIS A 118 19.93 3.29 -1.41
N VAL A 119 19.54 4.30 -0.63
CA VAL A 119 18.20 4.92 -0.71
C VAL A 119 17.92 5.42 -2.13
N ASP A 120 18.92 5.95 -2.85
CA ASP A 120 18.74 6.43 -4.22
C ASP A 120 18.33 5.36 -5.23
N GLU A 121 18.81 4.12 -5.05
CA GLU A 121 18.42 2.97 -5.86
C GLU A 121 16.98 2.54 -5.55
N LEU A 122 16.57 2.59 -4.27
CA LEU A 122 15.17 2.36 -3.87
C LEU A 122 14.26 3.41 -4.51
N ARG A 123 14.64 4.69 -4.42
CA ARG A 123 13.88 5.78 -5.03
C ARG A 123 13.78 5.61 -6.54
N ALA A 124 14.79 5.05 -7.20
CA ALA A 124 14.77 4.83 -8.65
C ALA A 124 13.73 3.80 -9.12
N ILE A 125 13.29 2.87 -8.27
CA ILE A 125 12.36 1.78 -8.64
C ILE A 125 10.95 1.96 -8.07
N VAL A 126 10.74 2.87 -7.11
CA VAL A 126 9.46 3.07 -6.43
C VAL A 126 8.58 4.03 -7.19
N HIS A 127 7.34 3.60 -7.43
CA HIS A 127 6.22 4.42 -7.85
C HIS A 127 5.40 4.82 -6.63
N ASP A 128 5.49 6.08 -6.22
CA ASP A 128 4.67 6.62 -5.15
C ASP A 128 3.18 6.52 -5.49
N PHE A 129 2.33 6.53 -4.48
CA PHE A 129 0.91 6.67 -4.72
C PHE A 129 0.57 8.07 -5.22
N LYS A 130 -0.39 8.17 -6.15
CA LYS A 130 -0.93 9.45 -6.61
C LYS A 130 -1.56 10.22 -5.45
N LYS A 131 -2.34 9.50 -4.63
CA LYS A 131 -3.05 10.00 -3.45
C LYS A 131 -3.25 8.86 -2.46
N VAL A 132 -3.09 9.14 -1.17
CA VAL A 132 -3.56 8.26 -0.09
C VAL A 132 -4.95 8.77 0.32
N LEU A 133 -5.91 7.86 0.40
CA LEU A 133 -7.30 8.14 0.73
C LEU A 133 -7.68 7.37 1.98
N ASP A 134 -8.49 7.98 2.83
CA ASP A 134 -9.13 7.36 3.97
C ASP A 134 -10.63 7.28 3.70
N PHE A 135 -11.21 6.12 3.97
CA PHE A 135 -12.65 5.90 3.85
C PHE A 135 -13.16 5.44 5.21
N GLU A 136 -14.15 6.15 5.73
CA GLU A 136 -14.89 5.73 6.90
C GLU A 136 -16.13 4.94 6.47
N LEU A 137 -16.32 3.75 7.03
CA LEU A 137 -17.57 3.03 6.85
C LEU A 137 -18.66 3.77 7.63
N GLN A 138 -19.73 4.18 6.93
CA GLN A 138 -20.94 4.60 7.62
C GLN A 138 -21.50 3.39 8.37
N PRO A 139 -21.73 3.49 9.68
CA PRO A 139 -22.37 2.40 10.42
C PRO A 139 -23.74 2.14 9.81
N TYR A 140 -24.05 0.89 9.50
CA TYR A 140 -25.42 0.49 9.20
C TYR A 140 -26.23 0.52 10.50
N GLY A 141 -26.60 1.72 10.94
CA GLY A 141 -27.64 1.94 11.93
C GLY A 141 -28.99 1.94 11.23
N TRP A 142 -29.99 1.29 11.83
CA TRP A 142 -31.38 1.43 11.39
C TRP A 142 -31.76 2.91 11.44
N MET A 143 -31.78 3.59 10.28
CA MET A 143 -32.48 4.86 10.18
C MET A 143 -33.97 4.54 10.30
N LYS A 144 -34.56 4.87 11.45
CA LYS A 144 -36.01 5.07 11.51
C LYS A 144 -36.30 6.30 10.65
N GLU A 145 -37.12 6.12 9.62
CA GLU A 145 -37.76 7.21 8.87
C GLU A 145 -38.54 8.16 9.80
#